data_AF-A0A2E8M4C2-F1
#
_entry.id   AF-A0A2E8M4C2-F1
#
_cell.length_a   1.000
_cell.length_b   1.000
_cell.length_c   1.000
_cell.angle_alpha   90.00
_cell.angle_beta   90.00
_cell.angle_gamma   90.00
#
_symmetry.space_group_name_H-M   'P 1'
#
loop_
_entity.id
_entity.type
_entity.pdbx_description
1 polymer ?
#
loop_
_entity_poly.entity_id
_entity_poly.type
_entity_poly.pdbx_seq_one_letter_code
_entity_poly.pdbx_strand_id
1 'polypeptide(L)'
;MERRHLANRISCPELPSVDEVLTASTTSVYGRNFNAEFYYASLCYAQSLWLEGKAAQALLQLNKSFMAEFGGGEEILISWPLPYGAKHWVMSHCPAEDFLGNPVRHYQHLATRMHGVRAELRGWRAWGCFHLAEKVLDHASNPRDEEQIEMEKILIPSVARVLDQLERLGLPGEAGLFEEVLARG
;
A
#
# COMPACT_ATOMS: atom_id res chain seq x y z
N MET A 1 12.50 24.25 0.74
CA MET A 1 12.18 23.97 -0.67
C MET A 1 10.67 24.01 -0.80
N GLU A 2 10.16 24.83 -1.71
CA GLU A 2 8.72 24.90 -1.98
C GLU A 2 8.26 23.57 -2.59
N ARG A 3 7.18 22.99 -2.06
CA ARG A 3 6.62 21.73 -2.56
C ARG A 3 5.77 22.04 -3.79
N ARG A 4 5.92 21.26 -4.85
CA ARG A 4 5.14 21.40 -6.09
C ARG A 4 4.95 20.03 -6.74
N HIS A 5 3.83 19.84 -7.42
CA HIS A 5 3.67 18.71 -8.34
C HIS A 5 4.61 18.89 -9.55
N LEU A 6 5.14 17.78 -10.04
CA LEU A 6 6.01 17.74 -11.20
C LEU A 6 5.14 17.79 -12.47
N ALA A 7 5.36 18.78 -13.33
CA ALA A 7 4.50 19.04 -14.50
C ALA A 7 4.32 17.85 -15.46
N ASN A 8 5.31 16.96 -15.54
CA ASN A 8 5.29 15.80 -16.44
C ASN A 8 4.95 14.48 -15.73
N ARG A 9 4.62 14.51 -14.43
CA ARG A 9 4.27 13.29 -13.69
C ARG A 9 2.82 12.94 -13.97
N ILE A 10 2.58 11.77 -14.56
CA ILE A 10 1.23 11.25 -14.76
C ILE A 10 0.61 10.83 -13.42
N SER A 11 -0.68 11.08 -13.27
CA SER A 11 -1.46 10.64 -12.11
C SER A 11 -1.56 9.11 -12.05
N CYS A 12 -1.50 8.54 -10.84
CA CYS A 12 -1.90 7.15 -10.63
C CYS A 12 -3.40 7.02 -10.89
N PRO A 13 -3.85 6.18 -11.84
CA PRO A 13 -5.27 6.05 -12.17
C PRO A 13 -6.08 5.32 -11.09
N GLU A 14 -5.39 4.61 -10.20
CA GLU A 14 -5.97 3.85 -9.07
C GLU A 14 -6.21 4.75 -7.84
N LEU A 15 -5.95 6.05 -7.95
CA LEU A 15 -6.10 7.02 -6.87
C LEU A 15 -6.96 8.22 -7.29
N PRO A 16 -7.61 8.90 -6.33
CA PRO A 16 -8.34 10.13 -6.61
C PRO A 16 -7.41 11.19 -7.20
N SER A 17 -7.91 11.95 -8.17
CA SER A 17 -7.19 13.09 -8.74
C SER A 17 -7.07 14.22 -7.72
N VAL A 18 -5.93 14.92 -7.73
CA VAL A 18 -5.66 16.08 -6.86
C VAL A 18 -4.97 17.17 -7.68
N ASP A 19 -5.43 18.41 -7.50
CA ASP A 19 -4.87 19.57 -8.22
C ASP A 19 -3.86 20.36 -7.36
N GLU A 20 -3.93 20.18 -6.03
CA GLU A 20 -3.13 20.91 -5.07
C GLU A 20 -2.13 20.02 -4.34
N VAL A 21 -1.03 20.63 -3.89
CA VAL A 21 -0.06 19.93 -3.03
C VAL A 21 -0.65 19.73 -1.64
N LEU A 22 -0.85 18.47 -1.28
CA LEU A 22 -1.35 18.07 0.02
C LEU A 22 -0.19 17.83 1.00
N THR A 23 -0.47 17.97 2.29
CA THR A 23 0.53 17.80 3.35
C THR A 23 0.06 16.80 4.39
N ALA A 24 0.92 16.46 5.36
CA ALA A 24 0.54 15.54 6.43
C ALA A 24 -0.72 15.99 7.21
N SER A 25 -1.02 17.30 7.19
CA SER A 25 -2.24 17.87 7.79
C SER A 25 -3.53 17.25 7.22
N THR A 26 -3.52 16.85 5.94
CA THR A 26 -4.63 16.19 5.25
C THR A 26 -5.10 14.94 5.96
N THR A 27 -4.20 14.20 6.61
CA THR A 27 -4.56 12.97 7.36
C THR A 27 -4.41 13.10 8.86
N SER A 28 -3.65 14.07 9.38
CA SER A 28 -3.47 14.23 10.82
C SER A 28 -4.72 14.72 11.54
N VAL A 29 -5.60 15.46 10.85
CA VAL A 29 -6.86 15.98 11.43
C VAL A 29 -7.77 14.88 11.97
N TYR A 30 -7.66 13.66 11.43
CA TYR A 30 -8.46 12.52 11.86
C TYR A 30 -7.94 11.84 13.13
N GLY A 31 -6.69 12.10 13.54
CA GLY A 31 -6.10 11.45 14.71
C GLY A 31 -6.14 9.92 14.64
N ARG A 32 -6.96 9.29 15.48
CA ARG A 32 -7.20 7.84 15.50
C ARG A 32 -8.57 7.43 14.93
N ASN A 33 -9.28 8.36 14.31
CA ASN A 33 -10.52 8.07 13.59
C ASN A 33 -10.17 7.56 12.19
N PHE A 34 -10.27 6.25 11.98
CA PHE A 34 -9.92 5.61 10.71
C PHE A 34 -11.17 5.32 9.87
N ASN A 35 -12.02 6.33 9.68
CA ASN A 35 -13.25 6.22 8.89
C ASN A 35 -13.00 6.34 7.37
N ALA A 36 -14.09 6.37 6.59
CA ALA A 36 -14.07 6.50 5.14
C ALA A 36 -13.40 7.81 4.67
N GLU A 37 -13.60 8.90 5.38
CA GLU A 37 -13.00 10.20 5.07
C GLU A 37 -11.48 10.19 5.28
N PHE A 38 -11.01 9.55 6.35
CA PHE A 38 -9.58 9.29 6.55
C PHE A 38 -8.98 8.44 5.43
N TYR A 39 -9.71 7.42 4.99
CA TYR A 39 -9.28 6.57 3.88
C TYR A 39 -9.13 7.38 2.59
N TYR A 40 -10.16 8.13 2.21
CA TYR A 40 -10.13 9.00 1.04
C TYR A 40 -8.99 10.01 1.10
N ALA A 41 -8.87 10.71 2.23
CA ALA A 41 -7.81 11.69 2.46
C ALA A 41 -6.41 11.06 2.36
N SER A 42 -6.27 9.81 2.80
CA SER A 42 -5.03 9.04 2.65
C SER A 42 -4.71 8.71 1.20
N LEU A 43 -5.71 8.35 0.39
CA LEU A 43 -5.52 8.12 -1.04
C LEU A 43 -5.14 9.40 -1.79
N CYS A 44 -5.86 10.51 -1.55
CA CYS A 44 -5.54 11.82 -2.13
C CYS A 44 -4.12 12.27 -1.73
N TYR A 45 -3.74 12.08 -0.48
CA TYR A 45 -2.40 12.46 -0.03
C TYR A 45 -1.32 11.58 -0.66
N ALA A 46 -1.57 10.28 -0.83
CA ALA A 46 -0.66 9.40 -1.58
C ALA A 46 -0.50 9.86 -3.04
N GLN A 47 -1.59 10.28 -3.70
CA GLN A 47 -1.55 10.85 -5.04
C GLN A 47 -0.68 12.11 -5.08
N SER A 48 -0.88 13.05 -4.15
CA SER A 48 -0.04 14.26 -4.11
C SER A 48 1.43 13.94 -3.91
N LEU A 49 1.77 12.99 -3.02
CA LEU A 49 3.15 12.57 -2.81
C LEU A 49 3.76 11.96 -4.07
N TRP A 50 3.00 11.12 -4.78
CA TRP A 50 3.40 10.58 -6.08
C TRP A 50 3.70 11.70 -7.10
N LEU A 51 2.78 12.66 -7.24
CA LEU A 51 2.93 13.80 -8.16
C LEU A 51 4.13 14.71 -7.81
N GLU A 52 4.59 14.70 -6.55
CA GLU A 52 5.82 15.39 -6.12
C GLU A 52 7.11 14.61 -6.35
N GLY A 53 7.06 13.40 -6.93
CA GLY A 53 8.23 12.52 -7.10
C GLY A 53 8.64 11.78 -5.81
N LYS A 54 7.70 11.60 -4.87
CA LYS A 54 7.95 10.97 -3.56
C LYS A 54 7.32 9.58 -3.50
N ALA A 55 7.69 8.71 -4.44
CA ALA A 55 7.11 7.38 -4.61
C ALA A 55 7.15 6.52 -3.32
N ALA A 56 8.30 6.46 -2.63
CA ALA A 56 8.40 5.75 -1.35
C ALA A 56 7.41 6.29 -0.30
N GLN A 57 7.25 7.61 -0.19
CA GLN A 57 6.31 8.21 0.77
C GLN A 57 4.85 7.97 0.38
N ALA A 58 4.55 7.94 -0.93
CA ALA A 58 3.23 7.54 -1.41
C ALA A 58 2.90 6.10 -0.99
N LEU A 59 3.83 5.14 -1.14
CA LEU A 59 3.63 3.76 -0.67
C LEU A 59 3.39 3.68 0.85
N LEU A 60 4.13 4.46 1.65
CA LEU A 60 3.91 4.56 3.10
C LEU A 60 2.52 5.11 3.43
N GLN A 61 2.07 6.13 2.68
CA GLN A 61 0.74 6.69 2.86
C GLN A 61 -0.37 5.71 2.46
N LEU A 62 -0.16 4.89 1.43
CA LEU A 62 -1.05 3.78 1.06
C LEU A 62 -1.03 2.63 2.10
N ASN A 63 0.04 2.47 2.89
CA ASN A 63 0.02 1.55 4.04
C ASN A 63 -0.89 2.09 5.14
N LYS A 64 -0.83 3.41 5.36
CA LYS A 64 -1.64 4.09 6.36
C LYS A 64 -3.14 4.01 6.03
N SER A 65 -3.53 4.01 4.75
CA SER A 65 -4.95 3.85 4.38
C SER A 65 -5.52 2.47 4.76
N PHE A 66 -4.71 1.42 4.89
CA PHE A 66 -5.16 0.12 5.43
C PHE A 66 -5.53 0.14 6.92
N MET A 67 -5.31 1.25 7.62
CA MET A 67 -5.83 1.45 8.97
C MET A 67 -7.34 1.71 8.97
N ALA A 68 -7.94 2.05 7.82
CA ALA A 68 -9.36 2.31 7.70
C ALA A 68 -10.20 1.13 8.20
N GLU A 69 -11.16 1.44 9.06
CA GLU A 69 -12.06 0.49 9.71
C GLU A 69 -13.37 0.44 8.92
N PHE A 70 -13.41 -0.44 7.94
CA PHE A 70 -14.60 -0.71 7.13
C PHE A 70 -15.36 -1.94 7.62
N GLY A 71 -16.68 -1.88 7.48
CA GLY A 71 -17.62 -3.00 7.59
C GLY A 71 -17.83 -3.75 6.27
N GLY A 72 -17.41 -3.18 5.13
CA GLY A 72 -17.47 -3.79 3.80
C GLY A 72 -18.65 -3.36 2.94
N GLY A 73 -19.49 -2.45 3.42
CA GLY A 73 -20.66 -1.92 2.70
C GLY A 73 -20.51 -0.44 2.30
N GLU A 74 -19.36 0.16 2.55
CA GLU A 74 -19.12 1.58 2.30
C GLU A 74 -18.99 1.87 0.81
N GLU A 75 -19.84 2.76 0.29
CA GLU A 75 -19.90 3.12 -1.14
C GLU A 75 -18.56 3.62 -1.68
N ILE A 76 -17.72 4.21 -0.84
CA ILE A 76 -16.38 4.68 -1.22
C ILE A 76 -15.52 3.56 -1.80
N LEU A 77 -15.70 2.32 -1.35
CA LEU A 77 -14.92 1.16 -1.83
C LEU A 77 -15.33 0.73 -3.25
N ILE A 78 -16.49 1.18 -3.76
CA ILE A 78 -16.91 0.96 -5.15
C ILE A 78 -16.06 1.84 -6.08
N SER A 79 -15.85 3.11 -5.71
CA SER A 79 -15.04 4.04 -6.50
C SER A 79 -13.56 3.86 -6.26
N TRP A 80 -13.17 3.55 -5.02
CA TRP A 80 -11.78 3.46 -4.58
C TRP A 80 -11.57 2.18 -3.75
N PRO A 81 -11.38 1.03 -4.42
CA PRO A 81 -11.09 -0.25 -3.76
C PRO A 81 -9.84 -0.15 -2.89
N LEU A 82 -9.65 -1.14 -2.00
CA LEU A 82 -8.44 -1.23 -1.16
C LEU A 82 -7.16 -1.09 -2.02
N PRO A 83 -6.11 -0.42 -1.52
CA PRO A 83 -5.05 0.19 -2.33
C PRO A 83 -4.03 -0.81 -2.91
N TYR A 84 -4.39 -2.07 -3.13
CA TYR A 84 -3.54 -3.04 -3.81
C TYR A 84 -3.19 -2.59 -5.23
N GLY A 85 -4.19 -2.15 -6.01
CA GLY A 85 -4.00 -1.64 -7.37
C GLY A 85 -3.08 -0.42 -7.40
N ALA A 86 -3.33 0.57 -6.54
CA ALA A 86 -2.48 1.75 -6.42
C ALA A 86 -1.04 1.42 -6.02
N LYS A 87 -0.83 0.48 -5.09
CA LYS A 87 0.52 0.03 -4.70
C LYS A 87 1.25 -0.65 -5.85
N HIS A 88 0.58 -1.58 -6.53
CA HIS A 88 1.11 -2.23 -7.72
C HIS A 88 1.51 -1.18 -8.76
N TRP A 89 0.60 -0.27 -9.11
CA TRP A 89 0.84 0.75 -10.12
C TRP A 89 2.03 1.65 -9.76
N VAL A 90 2.12 2.15 -8.53
CA VAL A 90 3.23 3.01 -8.06
C VAL A 90 4.57 2.28 -8.16
N MET A 91 4.63 0.99 -7.79
CA MET A 91 5.86 0.20 -7.90
C MET A 91 6.25 -0.05 -9.36
N SER A 92 5.29 -0.37 -10.23
CA SER A 92 5.55 -0.65 -11.65
C SER A 92 5.92 0.59 -12.48
N HIS A 93 5.49 1.78 -12.05
CA HIS A 93 5.65 3.02 -12.84
C HIS A 93 6.63 4.01 -12.21
N CYS A 94 7.28 3.67 -11.09
CA CYS A 94 8.26 4.54 -10.45
C CYS A 94 9.42 4.86 -11.41
N PRO A 95 9.64 6.14 -11.76
CA PRO A 95 10.80 6.52 -12.57
C PRO A 95 12.10 6.20 -11.85
N ALA A 96 13.16 5.93 -12.62
CA ALA A 96 14.45 5.51 -12.09
C ALA A 96 15.13 6.60 -11.24
N GLU A 97 14.81 7.87 -11.48
CA GLU A 97 15.32 9.00 -10.71
C GLU A 97 14.63 9.18 -9.34
N ASP A 98 13.46 8.58 -9.14
CA ASP A 98 12.73 8.65 -7.88
C ASP A 98 13.23 7.58 -6.91
N PHE A 99 13.29 7.95 -5.63
CA PHE A 99 13.57 6.99 -4.58
C PHE A 99 12.31 6.18 -4.22
N LEU A 100 12.32 4.88 -4.55
CA LEU A 100 11.31 3.91 -4.14
C LEU A 100 11.68 3.16 -2.85
N GLY A 101 12.98 3.07 -2.54
CA GLY A 101 13.52 2.20 -1.50
C GLY A 101 13.53 0.73 -1.94
N ASN A 102 13.39 -0.19 -0.98
CA ASN A 102 13.20 -1.63 -1.23
C ASN A 102 11.82 -2.05 -0.67
N PRO A 103 10.75 -2.01 -1.50
CA PRO A 103 9.42 -2.41 -1.08
C PRO A 103 9.32 -3.86 -0.60
N VAL A 104 10.08 -4.80 -1.19
CA VAL A 104 10.09 -6.22 -0.76
C VAL A 104 10.50 -6.32 0.70
N ARG A 105 11.66 -5.74 1.06
CA ARG A 105 12.13 -5.69 2.45
C ARG A 105 11.16 -4.92 3.35
N HIS A 106 10.66 -3.78 2.89
CA HIS A 106 9.71 -2.97 3.67
C HIS A 106 8.46 -3.78 4.08
N TYR A 107 7.84 -4.49 3.14
CA TYR A 107 6.63 -5.26 3.43
C TYR A 107 6.92 -6.52 4.25
N GLN A 108 8.07 -7.16 4.06
CA GLN A 108 8.52 -8.28 4.91
C GLN A 108 8.59 -7.85 6.38
N HIS A 109 9.27 -6.74 6.66
CA HIS A 109 9.36 -6.18 8.02
C HIS A 109 8.00 -5.73 8.54
N LEU A 110 7.21 -5.05 7.71
CA LEU A 110 5.90 -4.57 8.13
C LEU A 110 4.99 -5.73 8.56
N ALA A 111 5.01 -6.84 7.83
CA ALA A 111 4.17 -7.99 8.11
C ALA A 111 4.50 -8.67 9.45
N THR A 112 5.78 -8.69 9.86
CA THR A 112 6.22 -9.33 11.12
C THR A 112 6.23 -8.38 12.32
N ARG A 113 6.09 -7.07 12.08
CA ARG A 113 6.11 -6.03 13.12
C ARG A 113 4.74 -5.39 13.37
N MET A 114 3.65 -6.01 12.94
CA MET A 114 2.33 -5.39 13.08
C MET A 114 1.80 -5.46 14.52
N HIS A 115 1.29 -4.35 15.06
CA HIS A 115 0.66 -4.30 16.39
C HIS A 115 -0.58 -3.39 16.45
N GLY A 116 -1.44 -3.62 17.45
CA GLY A 116 -2.67 -2.84 17.68
C GLY A 116 -3.91 -3.40 16.98
N VAL A 117 -4.88 -2.54 16.71
CA VAL A 117 -6.18 -2.95 16.15
C VAL A 117 -6.01 -3.61 14.79
N ARG A 118 -6.65 -4.79 14.64
CA ARG A 118 -6.59 -5.63 13.44
C ARG A 118 -5.16 -5.96 12.99
N ALA A 119 -4.21 -6.07 13.93
CA ALA A 119 -2.80 -6.34 13.61
C ALA A 119 -2.62 -7.59 12.76
N GLU A 120 -3.37 -8.66 13.02
CA GLU A 120 -3.31 -9.89 12.23
C GLU A 120 -3.70 -9.63 10.76
N LEU A 121 -4.88 -9.06 10.50
CA LEU A 121 -5.31 -8.72 9.14
C LEU A 121 -4.31 -7.79 8.46
N ARG A 122 -3.85 -6.74 9.13
CA ARG A 122 -2.89 -5.81 8.54
C ARG A 122 -1.57 -6.51 8.22
N GLY A 123 -1.14 -7.48 9.03
CA GLY A 123 0.01 -8.33 8.74
C GLY A 123 -0.19 -9.14 7.46
N TRP A 124 -1.38 -9.72 7.26
CA TRP A 124 -1.73 -10.43 6.02
C TRP A 124 -1.84 -9.50 4.81
N ARG A 125 -2.37 -8.29 4.97
CA ARG A 125 -2.34 -7.25 3.93
C ARG A 125 -0.91 -6.86 3.55
N ALA A 126 -0.01 -6.77 4.53
CA ALA A 126 1.41 -6.50 4.30
C ALA A 126 2.08 -7.68 3.57
N TRP A 127 1.79 -8.93 3.92
CA TRP A 127 2.25 -10.10 3.13
C TRP A 127 1.70 -10.10 1.71
N GLY A 128 0.45 -9.69 1.49
CA GLY A 128 -0.09 -9.49 0.14
C GLY A 128 0.72 -8.45 -0.64
N CYS A 129 1.02 -7.30 -0.03
CA CYS A 129 1.83 -6.27 -0.65
C CYS A 129 3.30 -6.71 -0.87
N PHE A 130 3.84 -7.58 -0.02
CA PHE A 130 5.13 -8.23 -0.24
C PHE A 130 5.12 -9.03 -1.55
N HIS A 131 4.11 -9.88 -1.76
CA HIS A 131 3.98 -10.65 -3.02
C HIS A 131 3.77 -9.75 -4.25
N LEU A 132 3.05 -8.63 -4.12
CA LEU A 132 2.97 -7.64 -5.20
C LEU A 132 4.34 -7.04 -5.51
N ALA A 133 5.11 -6.68 -4.48
CA ALA A 133 6.44 -6.10 -4.66
C ALA A 133 7.39 -7.10 -5.32
N GLU A 134 7.41 -8.36 -4.88
CA GLU A 134 8.22 -9.41 -5.50
C GLU A 134 7.83 -9.64 -6.96
N LYS A 135 6.54 -9.56 -7.27
CA LYS A 135 6.07 -9.77 -8.64
C LYS A 135 6.57 -8.68 -9.59
N VAL A 136 6.51 -7.42 -9.18
CA VAL A 136 6.74 -6.27 -10.08
C VAL A 136 8.16 -5.72 -10.06
N LEU A 137 8.94 -6.02 -9.02
CA LEU A 137 10.29 -5.49 -8.86
C LEU A 137 11.36 -6.55 -9.15
N ASP A 138 12.48 -6.09 -9.70
CA ASP A 138 13.65 -6.92 -9.89
C ASP A 138 14.26 -7.33 -8.53
N HIS A 139 14.46 -8.64 -8.34
CA HIS A 139 14.89 -9.19 -7.06
C HIS A 139 16.36 -8.88 -6.74
N ALA A 140 17.19 -8.61 -7.76
CA ALA A 140 18.60 -8.26 -7.53
C ALA A 140 18.72 -6.87 -6.90
N SER A 141 17.88 -5.92 -7.32
CA SER A 141 17.80 -4.57 -6.77
C SER A 141 16.90 -4.44 -5.54
N ASN A 142 15.93 -5.34 -5.39
CA ASN A 142 14.97 -5.36 -4.27
C ASN A 142 14.97 -6.73 -3.57
N PRO A 143 16.10 -7.15 -2.97
CA PRO A 143 16.19 -8.45 -2.32
C PRO A 143 15.34 -8.49 -1.05
N ARG A 144 14.94 -9.70 -0.67
CA ARG A 144 14.45 -10.02 0.67
C ARG A 144 15.49 -9.68 1.73
N ASP A 145 15.04 -9.58 2.98
CA ASP A 145 15.96 -9.51 4.12
C ASP A 145 16.24 -10.93 4.64
N GLU A 146 17.27 -11.55 4.06
CA GLU A 146 17.71 -12.92 4.39
C GLU A 146 18.20 -13.02 5.85
N GLU A 147 18.86 -11.97 6.36
CA GLU A 147 19.31 -11.93 7.75
C GLU A 147 18.11 -12.00 8.71
N GLN A 148 17.06 -11.23 8.43
CA GLN A 148 15.82 -11.30 9.22
C GLN A 148 15.18 -12.69 9.14
N ILE A 149 15.13 -13.29 7.95
CA ILE A 149 14.55 -14.63 7.75
C ILE A 149 15.27 -15.65 8.62
N GLU A 150 16.61 -15.66 8.59
CA GLU A 150 17.43 -16.58 9.35
C GLU A 150 17.31 -16.35 10.87
N MET A 151 17.49 -15.11 11.32
CA MET A 151 17.52 -14.77 12.75
C MET A 151 16.16 -14.97 13.43
N GLU A 152 15.07 -14.59 12.75
CA GLU A 152 13.72 -14.63 13.31
C GLU A 152 12.93 -15.88 12.88
N LYS A 153 13.54 -16.75 12.07
CA LYS A 153 12.93 -17.97 11.53
C LYS A 153 11.61 -17.69 10.82
N ILE A 154 11.58 -16.61 10.04
CA ILE A 154 10.38 -16.18 9.34
C ILE A 154 10.05 -17.18 8.23
N LEU A 155 8.82 -17.69 8.26
CA LEU A 155 8.25 -18.42 7.14
C LEU A 155 7.47 -17.44 6.26
N ILE A 156 8.00 -17.12 5.09
CA ILE A 156 7.28 -16.32 4.10
C ILE A 156 6.04 -17.12 3.65
N PRO A 157 4.82 -16.62 3.88
CA PRO A 157 3.62 -17.35 3.50
C PRO A 157 3.47 -17.42 1.98
N SER A 158 2.92 -18.52 1.47
CA SER A 158 2.54 -18.61 0.06
C SER A 158 1.41 -17.63 -0.28
N VAL A 159 1.27 -17.29 -1.56
CA VAL A 159 0.14 -16.48 -2.05
C VAL A 159 -1.21 -17.12 -1.67
N ALA A 160 -1.35 -18.44 -1.84
CA ALA A 160 -2.56 -19.17 -1.43
C ALA A 160 -2.87 -18.99 0.05
N ARG A 161 -1.85 -19.03 0.92
CA ARG A 161 -2.04 -18.79 2.35
C ARG A 161 -2.45 -17.34 2.63
N VAL A 162 -1.93 -16.36 1.90
CA VAL A 162 -2.36 -14.96 2.04
C VAL A 162 -3.83 -14.83 1.62
N LEU A 163 -4.24 -15.40 0.50
CA LEU A 163 -5.62 -15.40 0.03
C LEU A 163 -6.58 -15.99 1.07
N ASP A 164 -6.28 -17.17 1.60
CA ASP A 164 -7.08 -17.80 2.67
C ASP A 164 -7.28 -16.88 3.88
N GLN A 165 -6.24 -16.13 4.25
CA GLN A 165 -6.29 -15.25 5.42
C GLN A 165 -7.01 -13.94 5.14
N LEU A 166 -6.88 -13.39 3.93
CA LEU A 166 -7.66 -12.23 3.51
C LEU A 166 -9.15 -12.60 3.38
N GLU A 167 -9.49 -13.79 2.90
CA GLU A 167 -10.89 -14.25 2.84
C GLU A 167 -11.49 -14.40 4.25
N ARG A 168 -10.69 -14.92 5.19
CA ARG A 168 -11.12 -15.14 6.59
C ARG A 168 -11.24 -13.86 7.41
N LEU A 169 -10.31 -12.91 7.24
CA LEU A 169 -10.15 -11.75 8.13
C LEU A 169 -10.48 -10.41 7.49
N GLY A 170 -10.43 -10.35 6.17
CA GLY A 170 -10.57 -9.14 5.37
C GLY A 170 -12.03 -8.73 5.17
N LEU A 171 -12.22 -7.75 4.30
CA LEU A 171 -13.55 -7.37 3.82
C LEU A 171 -14.09 -8.42 2.83
N PRO A 172 -15.41 -8.55 2.69
CA PRO A 172 -15.99 -9.35 1.61
C PRO A 172 -15.39 -8.97 0.25
N GLY A 173 -14.86 -9.95 -0.48
CA GLY A 173 -14.23 -9.76 -1.79
C GLY A 173 -12.79 -9.22 -1.76
N GLU A 174 -12.20 -8.97 -0.59
CA GLU A 174 -10.82 -8.46 -0.47
C GLU A 174 -9.78 -9.44 -1.06
N ALA A 175 -9.95 -10.74 -0.81
CA ALA A 175 -9.04 -11.76 -1.36
C ALA A 175 -9.09 -11.78 -2.89
N GLY A 176 -10.30 -11.72 -3.48
CA GLY A 176 -10.49 -11.65 -4.93
C GLY A 176 -9.91 -10.38 -5.54
N LEU A 177 -10.08 -9.22 -4.88
CA LEU A 177 -9.45 -7.97 -5.29
C LEU A 177 -7.91 -8.08 -5.29
N PHE A 178 -7.33 -8.66 -4.24
CA PHE A 178 -5.90 -8.89 -4.16
C PHE A 178 -5.41 -9.84 -5.28
N GLU A 179 -6.12 -10.94 -5.51
CA GLU A 179 -5.81 -11.91 -6.56
C GLU A 179 -5.84 -11.27 -7.96
N GLU A 180 -6.88 -10.47 -8.25
CA GLU A 180 -7.01 -9.76 -9.52
C GLU A 180 -5.82 -8.83 -9.76
N VAL A 181 -5.44 -8.04 -8.75
CA VAL A 181 -4.28 -7.15 -8.85
C VAL A 181 -3.00 -7.95 -9.00
N LEU A 182 -2.83 -9.02 -8.24
CA LEU A 182 -1.65 -9.88 -8.34
C LEU A 182 -1.58 -10.57 -9.70
N ALA A 183 -2.67 -10.78 -10.42
CA ALA A 183 -2.68 -11.34 -11.76
C ALA A 183 -2.22 -10.36 -12.86
N ARG A 184 -2.22 -9.03 -12.59
CA ARG A 184 -1.78 -8.00 -13.55
C ARG A 184 -0.30 -8.17 -13.91
N GLY A 185 0.04 -7.94 -15.18
CA GLY A 185 1.37 -8.14 -15.75
C GLY A 185 2.31 -6.99 -15.45
#